data_AF-I1KL83-F1
#
_entry.id   AF-I1KL83-F1
#
_cell.length_a   1.000
_cell.length_b   1.000
_cell.length_c   1.000
_cell.angle_alpha   90.00
_cell.angle_beta   90.00
_cell.angle_gamma   90.00
#
_symmetry.space_group_name_H-M   'P 1'
#
loop_
_entity.id
_entity.type
_entity.pdbx_description
1 polymer ?
#
loop_
_entity_poly.entity_id
_entity_poly.type
_entity_poly.pdbx_seq_one_letter_code
_entity_poly.pdbx_strand_id
1 'polypeptide(L)'
;MSEKAALGSWSSGLCGCFSDCSSCCLTFWCPCASFGRIGEIVDKGTTSCCLHGSLFCLLGGFSYLAGIYACMYRTKIRRQYGIEGHQCADFLLSCFCSACTLCQEYRELQARGFDVSAECIYRLERECPNAHEWRDGGSGSERWHEPLGQACLSFAPPA
;
A
#
# COMPACT_ATOMS: atom_id res chain seq x y z
N MET A 1 1.87 36.51 7.45
CA MET A 1 3.27 36.41 7.93
C MET A 1 3.58 34.93 8.07
N SER A 2 4.41 34.35 7.20
CA SER A 2 4.96 33.02 7.49
C SER A 2 5.92 33.18 8.65
N GLU A 3 5.56 32.66 9.82
CA GLU A 3 6.50 32.52 10.93
C GLU A 3 7.64 31.62 10.44
N LYS A 4 8.84 32.19 10.30
CA LYS A 4 10.01 31.40 9.90
C LYS A 4 10.34 30.46 11.05
N ALA A 5 10.48 29.17 10.75
CA ALA A 5 10.92 28.18 11.73
C ALA A 5 12.22 28.65 12.40
N ALA A 6 12.31 28.52 13.72
CA ALA A 6 13.55 28.76 14.43
C ALA A 6 14.60 27.73 13.96
N LEU A 7 15.85 28.17 13.83
CA LEU A 7 16.95 27.31 13.42
C LEU A 7 17.07 26.14 14.41
N GLY A 8 16.90 24.91 13.92
CA GLY A 8 17.01 23.69 14.73
C GLY A 8 15.70 23.07 15.22
N SER A 9 14.52 23.67 14.94
CA SER A 9 13.22 23.03 15.24
C SER A 9 12.31 22.95 14.00
N TRP A 10 11.52 21.87 13.94
CA TRP A 10 10.43 21.76 12.95
C TRP A 10 9.34 22.79 13.28
N SER A 11 8.82 23.49 12.27
CA SER A 11 7.71 24.45 12.46
C SER A 11 6.37 23.80 12.79
N SER A 12 6.22 22.50 12.51
CA SER A 12 4.99 21.74 12.77
C SER A 12 5.32 20.30 13.16
N GLY A 13 4.40 19.65 13.88
CA GLY A 13 4.50 18.24 14.22
C GLY A 13 4.15 17.31 13.06
N LEU A 14 4.54 16.03 13.16
CA LEU A 14 4.35 15.02 12.11
C LEU A 14 2.88 14.81 11.68
N CYS A 15 1.92 14.94 12.61
CA CYS A 15 0.49 14.79 12.32
C CYS A 15 -0.18 16.08 11.79
N GLY A 16 0.60 17.07 11.35
CA GLY A 16 0.12 18.33 10.78
C GLY A 16 -0.49 18.21 9.37
N CYS A 17 -0.74 17.00 8.86
CA CYS A 17 -1.22 16.76 7.49
C CYS A 17 -2.47 17.57 7.09
N PHE A 18 -3.35 17.90 8.05
CA PHE A 18 -4.56 18.69 7.80
C PHE A 18 -4.34 20.21 7.83
N SER A 19 -3.15 20.68 8.20
CA SER A 19 -2.77 22.10 8.18
C SER A 19 -2.48 22.59 6.76
N ASP A 20 -2.00 21.70 5.88
CA ASP A 20 -1.81 21.96 4.44
C ASP A 20 -2.42 20.82 3.62
N CYS A 21 -3.73 20.93 3.37
CA CYS A 21 -4.47 19.95 2.59
C CYS A 21 -3.90 19.77 1.17
N SER A 22 -3.31 20.82 0.57
CA SER A 22 -2.76 20.74 -0.79
C SER A 22 -1.52 19.86 -0.83
N SER A 23 -0.55 20.12 0.04
CA SER A 23 0.66 19.30 0.15
C SER A 23 0.34 17.88 0.62
N CYS A 24 -0.65 17.72 1.50
CA CYS A 24 -1.15 16.41 1.91
C CYS A 24 -1.73 15.64 0.73
N CYS A 25 -2.64 16.24 -0.05
CA CYS A 25 -3.22 15.61 -1.24
C CYS A 25 -2.15 15.31 -2.30
N LEU A 26 -1.22 16.22 -2.57
CA LEU A 26 -0.14 15.96 -3.52
C LEU A 26 0.71 14.76 -3.08
N THR A 27 1.15 14.75 -1.82
CA THR A 27 1.94 13.64 -1.27
C THR A 27 1.14 12.35 -1.29
N PHE A 28 -0.18 12.45 -1.09
CA PHE A 28 -1.08 11.32 -1.14
C PHE A 28 -1.29 10.77 -2.55
N TRP A 29 -1.33 11.59 -3.59
CA TRP A 29 -1.54 11.08 -4.95
C TRP A 29 -0.24 10.85 -5.71
N CYS A 30 0.84 11.52 -5.31
CA CYS A 30 2.12 11.54 -6.01
C CYS A 30 3.28 11.84 -5.03
N PRO A 31 3.64 10.90 -4.13
CA PRO A 31 4.69 11.11 -3.14
C PRO A 31 6.07 11.36 -3.76
N CYS A 32 6.32 10.84 -4.97
CA CYS A 32 7.56 11.08 -5.70
C CYS A 32 7.71 12.54 -6.15
N ALA A 33 6.60 13.23 -6.49
CA ALA A 33 6.65 14.66 -6.77
C ALA A 33 6.96 15.46 -5.48
N SER A 34 6.34 15.09 -4.35
CA SER A 34 6.64 15.71 -3.06
C SER A 34 8.09 15.50 -2.66
N PHE A 35 8.60 14.27 -2.69
CA PHE A 35 9.99 13.97 -2.38
C PHE A 35 10.95 14.63 -3.38
N GLY A 36 10.61 14.63 -4.67
CA GLY A 36 11.41 15.29 -5.71
C GLY A 36 11.62 16.78 -5.43
N ARG A 37 10.55 17.50 -5.08
CA ARG A 37 10.60 18.93 -4.71
C ARG A 37 11.40 19.16 -3.44
N ILE A 38 11.24 18.30 -2.43
CA ILE A 38 12.02 18.37 -1.19
C ILE A 38 13.50 18.16 -1.48
N GLY A 39 13.84 17.10 -2.24
CA GLY A 39 15.21 16.74 -2.60
C GLY A 39 15.92 17.86 -3.35
N GLU A 40 15.30 18.43 -4.39
CA GLU A 40 15.87 19.54 -5.17
C GLU A 40 16.21 20.77 -4.31
N ILE A 41 15.35 21.10 -3.33
CA ILE A 41 15.59 22.22 -2.41
C ILE A 41 16.74 21.89 -1.43
N VAL A 42 16.74 20.69 -0.87
CA VAL A 42 17.77 20.23 0.10
C VAL A 42 19.14 20.13 -0.57
N ASP A 43 19.20 19.62 -1.80
CA ASP A 43 20.41 19.48 -2.61
C ASP A 43 20.80 20.77 -3.33
N LYS A 44 20.14 21.90 -3.02
CA LYS A 44 20.42 23.25 -3.54
C LYS A 44 20.47 23.30 -5.07
N GLY A 45 19.65 22.48 -5.74
CA GLY A 45 19.57 22.40 -7.21
C GLY A 45 20.74 21.67 -7.89
N THR A 46 21.62 20.97 -7.16
CA THR A 46 22.66 20.12 -7.77
C THR A 46 22.07 18.94 -8.56
N THR A 47 20.88 18.53 -8.18
CA THR A 47 20.10 17.41 -8.71
C THR A 47 18.66 17.88 -8.94
N SER A 48 18.06 17.44 -10.06
CA SER A 48 16.69 17.84 -10.39
C SER A 48 15.66 17.11 -9.53
N CYS A 49 14.49 17.74 -9.33
CA CYS A 49 13.37 17.08 -8.66
C CYS A 49 12.93 15.78 -9.35
N CYS A 50 13.04 15.70 -10.68
CA CYS A 50 12.73 14.49 -11.44
C CYS A 50 13.64 13.31 -11.08
N LEU A 51 14.95 13.56 -10.88
CA LEU A 51 15.89 12.51 -10.50
C LEU A 51 15.59 11.99 -9.09
N HIS A 52 15.39 12.88 -8.11
CA HIS A 52 14.99 12.50 -6.76
C HIS A 52 13.66 11.74 -6.73
N GLY A 53 12.66 12.24 -7.46
CA GLY A 53 11.35 11.58 -7.55
C GLY A 53 11.44 10.19 -8.17
N SER A 54 12.25 10.04 -9.24
CA SER A 54 12.46 8.75 -9.90
C SER A 54 13.20 7.76 -8.99
N LEU A 55 14.27 8.19 -8.32
CA LEU A 55 15.01 7.37 -7.35
C LEU A 55 14.12 6.97 -6.17
N PHE A 56 13.31 7.89 -5.65
CA PHE A 56 12.36 7.59 -4.58
C PHE A 56 11.31 6.57 -5.02
N CYS A 57 10.77 6.68 -6.23
CA CYS A 57 9.87 5.67 -6.80
C CYS A 57 10.54 4.30 -6.94
N LEU A 58 11.76 4.26 -7.46
CA LEU A 58 12.50 3.01 -7.69
C LEU A 58 12.89 2.33 -6.37
N LEU A 59 13.33 3.09 -5.37
CA LEU A 59 13.75 2.57 -4.07
C LEU A 59 12.56 2.26 -3.15
N GLY A 60 11.55 3.13 -3.13
CA GLY A 60 10.35 2.99 -2.30
C GLY A 60 9.30 2.03 -2.87
N GLY A 61 9.40 1.70 -4.16
CA GLY A 61 8.49 0.81 -4.88
C GLY A 61 7.02 1.27 -4.83
N PHE A 62 6.13 0.38 -5.30
CA PHE A 62 4.67 0.56 -5.22
C PHE A 62 4.11 0.47 -3.79
N SER A 63 4.96 0.40 -2.76
CA SER A 63 4.58 0.20 -1.35
C SER A 63 3.51 1.19 -0.89
N TYR A 64 3.59 2.45 -1.35
CA TYR A 64 2.62 3.46 -1.00
C TYR A 64 1.29 3.31 -1.77
N LEU A 65 1.34 3.00 -3.07
CA LEU A 65 0.14 2.69 -3.86
C LEU A 65 -0.57 1.45 -3.32
N ALA A 66 0.18 0.44 -2.85
CA ALA A 66 -0.35 -0.71 -2.14
C ALA A 66 -1.04 -0.29 -0.82
N GLY A 67 -0.47 0.66 -0.08
CA GLY A 67 -1.07 1.24 1.12
C GLY A 67 -2.41 1.94 0.86
N ILE A 68 -2.51 2.75 -0.21
CA ILE A 68 -3.78 3.37 -0.63
C ILE A 68 -4.78 2.29 -1.05
N TYR A 69 -4.35 1.32 -1.86
CA TYR A 69 -5.21 0.23 -2.31
C TYR A 69 -5.77 -0.57 -1.13
N ALA A 70 -4.93 -0.92 -0.16
CA ALA A 70 -5.33 -1.55 1.09
C ALA A 70 -6.34 -0.68 1.87
N CYS A 71 -6.10 0.63 1.99
CA CYS A 71 -7.02 1.57 2.64
C CYS A 71 -8.41 1.59 1.96
N MET A 72 -8.45 1.50 0.63
CA MET A 72 -9.71 1.45 -0.13
C MET A 72 -10.49 0.16 0.16
N TYR A 73 -9.81 -0.98 0.22
CA TYR A 73 -10.42 -2.27 0.57
C TYR A 73 -10.88 -2.31 2.02
N ARG A 74 -10.11 -1.74 2.95
CA ARG A 74 -10.52 -1.54 4.32
C ARG A 74 -11.82 -0.73 4.42
N THR A 75 -11.89 0.39 3.72
CA THR A 75 -13.11 1.22 3.65
C THR A 75 -14.29 0.43 3.08
N LYS A 76 -14.04 -0.41 2.07
CA LYS A 76 -15.07 -1.27 1.45
C LYS A 76 -15.60 -2.31 2.45
N ILE A 77 -14.73 -3.03 3.14
CA ILE A 77 -15.09 -3.99 4.20
C ILE A 77 -15.96 -3.28 5.22
N ARG A 78 -15.54 -2.11 5.72
CA ARG A 78 -16.28 -1.37 6.74
C ARG A 78 -17.66 -0.91 6.29
N ARG A 79 -17.81 -0.45 5.04
CA ARG A 79 -19.11 -0.07 4.46
C ARG A 79 -20.02 -1.27 4.25
N GLN A 80 -19.49 -2.39 3.76
CA GLN A 80 -20.26 -3.62 3.54
C GLN A 80 -20.79 -4.21 4.84
N TYR A 81 -20.08 -3.96 5.94
CA TYR A 81 -20.29 -4.66 7.20
C TYR A 81 -20.66 -3.76 8.37
N GLY A 82 -20.89 -2.46 8.14
CA GLY A 82 -21.33 -1.51 9.16
C GLY A 82 -20.32 -1.24 10.27
N ILE A 83 -19.02 -1.37 9.99
CA ILE A 83 -17.95 -1.22 11.00
C ILE A 83 -17.59 0.26 11.18
N GLU A 84 -17.65 0.74 12.43
CA GLU A 84 -17.32 2.12 12.80
C GLU A 84 -15.85 2.51 12.61
N GLY A 85 -15.60 3.81 12.50
CA GLY A 85 -14.28 4.42 12.29
C GLY A 85 -14.25 5.42 11.12
N HIS A 86 -13.06 5.89 10.73
CA HIS A 86 -12.91 6.96 9.75
C HIS A 86 -11.82 6.67 8.70
N GLN A 87 -11.98 7.21 7.49
CA GLN A 87 -11.05 7.00 6.37
C GLN A 87 -9.61 7.39 6.71
N CYS A 88 -9.40 8.42 7.53
CA CYS A 88 -8.04 8.82 7.93
C CYS A 88 -7.36 7.77 8.83
N ALA A 89 -8.09 7.08 9.72
CA ALA A 89 -7.53 6.00 10.54
C ALA A 89 -7.24 4.79 9.67
N ASP A 90 -8.14 4.46 8.75
CA ASP A 90 -7.92 3.38 7.79
C ASP A 90 -6.65 3.64 6.97
N PHE A 91 -6.42 4.89 6.55
CA PHE A 91 -5.20 5.29 5.85
C PHE A 91 -3.95 5.17 6.71
N LEU A 92 -3.96 5.73 7.92
CA LEU A 92 -2.81 5.66 8.82
C LEU A 92 -2.46 4.21 9.17
N LEU A 93 -3.46 3.38 9.44
CA LEU A 93 -3.25 1.95 9.73
C LEU A 93 -2.74 1.20 8.49
N SER A 94 -3.27 1.48 7.30
CA SER A 94 -2.84 0.82 6.06
C SER A 94 -1.41 1.20 5.66
N CYS A 95 -1.02 2.47 5.86
CA CYS A 95 0.30 2.96 5.48
C CYS A 95 1.39 2.64 6.52
N PHE A 96 1.08 2.69 7.82
CA PHE A 96 2.09 2.53 8.88
C PHE A 96 2.06 1.17 9.60
N CYS A 97 0.98 0.38 9.44
CA CYS A 97 0.83 -0.96 10.06
C CYS A 97 0.11 -1.92 9.09
N SER A 98 0.56 -1.99 7.83
CA SER A 98 -0.10 -2.79 6.78
C SER A 98 -0.33 -4.25 7.19
N ALA A 99 0.67 -4.89 7.81
CA ALA A 99 0.55 -6.26 8.31
C ALA A 99 -0.57 -6.41 9.35
N CYS A 100 -0.65 -5.47 10.30
CA CYS A 100 -1.67 -5.45 11.36
C CYS A 100 -3.07 -5.26 10.77
N THR A 101 -3.16 -4.33 9.81
CA THR A 101 -4.38 -3.99 9.06
C THR A 101 -4.92 -5.20 8.30
N LEU A 102 -4.05 -5.88 7.53
CA LEU A 102 -4.41 -7.09 6.79
C LEU A 102 -4.82 -8.23 7.74
N CYS A 103 -4.08 -8.45 8.83
CA CYS A 103 -4.45 -9.45 9.82
C CYS A 103 -5.81 -9.17 10.48
N GLN A 104 -6.15 -7.89 10.73
CA GLN A 104 -7.46 -7.53 11.25
C GLN A 104 -8.57 -7.84 10.23
N GLU A 105 -8.40 -7.44 8.98
CA GLU A 105 -9.36 -7.69 7.90
C GLU A 105 -9.55 -9.20 7.66
N TYR A 106 -8.46 -9.97 7.71
CA TYR A 106 -8.50 -11.42 7.62
C TYR A 106 -9.34 -12.04 8.73
N ARG A 107 -9.08 -11.67 10.00
CA ARG A 107 -9.88 -12.15 11.14
C ARG A 107 -11.34 -11.72 11.06
N GLU A 108 -11.61 -10.51 10.57
CA GLU A 108 -12.97 -10.01 10.39
C GLU A 108 -13.74 -10.85 9.37
N LEU A 109 -13.12 -11.21 8.24
CA LEU A 109 -13.73 -12.08 7.24
C LEU A 109 -13.92 -13.51 7.78
N GLN A 110 -12.95 -14.04 8.52
CA GLN A 110 -13.11 -15.34 9.19
C GLN A 110 -14.27 -15.35 10.20
N ALA A 111 -14.39 -14.30 11.01
CA ALA A 111 -15.49 -14.14 11.96
C ALA A 111 -16.86 -14.06 11.28
N ARG A 112 -16.90 -13.69 10.00
CA ARG A 112 -18.11 -13.62 9.16
C ARG A 112 -18.41 -14.91 8.40
N GLY A 113 -17.62 -15.96 8.61
CA GLY A 113 -17.83 -17.29 8.01
C GLY A 113 -17.12 -17.52 6.68
N PHE A 114 -16.20 -16.64 6.27
CA PHE A 114 -15.37 -16.86 5.09
C PHE A 114 -14.12 -17.68 5.45
N ASP A 115 -13.87 -18.76 4.73
CA ASP A 115 -12.54 -19.40 4.73
C ASP A 115 -11.63 -18.65 3.75
N VAL A 116 -11.04 -17.57 4.22
CA VAL A 116 -10.23 -16.66 3.39
C VAL A 116 -9.05 -17.38 2.70
N SER A 117 -8.46 -18.37 3.36
CA SER A 117 -7.39 -19.20 2.79
C SER A 117 -7.90 -20.15 1.72
N ALA A 118 -8.96 -20.91 2.00
CA ALA A 118 -9.46 -21.91 1.08
C ALA A 118 -10.20 -21.30 -0.11
N GLU A 119 -10.89 -20.17 0.07
CA GLU A 119 -11.61 -19.48 -1.01
C GLU A 119 -10.69 -19.08 -2.16
N CYS A 120 -9.48 -18.61 -1.85
CA CYS A 120 -8.47 -18.31 -2.86
C CYS A 120 -8.04 -19.58 -3.62
N ILE A 121 -7.77 -20.66 -2.88
CA ILE A 121 -7.34 -21.95 -3.45
C ILE A 121 -8.43 -22.54 -4.35
N TYR A 122 -9.67 -22.65 -3.87
CA TYR A 122 -10.79 -23.19 -4.64
C TYR A 122 -11.06 -22.35 -5.90
N ARG A 123 -10.88 -21.02 -5.84
CA ARG A 123 -10.98 -20.17 -7.03
C ARG A 123 -9.86 -20.46 -8.03
N LEU A 124 -8.62 -20.53 -7.57
CA LEU A 124 -7.48 -20.88 -8.41
C LEU A 124 -7.67 -22.26 -9.05
N GLU A 125 -8.19 -23.23 -8.32
CA GLU A 125 -8.50 -24.58 -8.84
C GLU A 125 -9.62 -24.59 -9.88
N ARG A 126 -10.58 -23.66 -9.79
CA ARG A 126 -11.64 -23.50 -10.79
C ARG A 126 -11.19 -22.74 -12.04
N GLU A 127 -10.34 -21.73 -11.87
CA GLU A 127 -9.94 -20.82 -12.95
C GLU A 127 -8.70 -21.32 -13.70
N CYS A 128 -7.81 -22.08 -13.06
CA CYS A 128 -6.62 -22.67 -13.65
C CYS A 128 -6.81 -24.19 -13.83
N PRO A 129 -7.03 -24.70 -15.06
CA PRO A 129 -7.27 -26.13 -15.31
C PRO A 129 -6.17 -27.06 -14.79
N ASN A 130 -4.95 -26.54 -14.69
CA ASN A 130 -3.74 -27.25 -14.29
C ASN A 130 -3.38 -27.00 -12.81
N ALA A 131 -4.28 -26.40 -12.01
CA ALA A 131 -4.01 -26.04 -10.62
C ALA A 131 -3.50 -27.21 -9.76
N HIS A 132 -4.02 -28.40 -10.06
CA HIS A 132 -3.70 -29.63 -9.35
C HIS A 132 -2.23 -30.06 -9.50
N GLU A 133 -1.57 -29.70 -10.61
CA GLU A 133 -0.16 -30.02 -10.88
C GLU A 133 0.79 -29.22 -9.97
N TRP A 134 0.39 -28.01 -9.54
CA TRP A 134 1.19 -27.19 -8.63
C TRP A 134 1.28 -27.78 -7.22
N ARG A 135 0.28 -28.57 -6.81
CA ARG A 135 0.26 -29.19 -5.48
C ARG A 135 1.37 -30.23 -5.30
N ASP A 136 1.77 -30.86 -6.40
CA ASP A 136 2.74 -31.95 -6.41
C ASP A 136 4.20 -31.44 -6.55
N GLY A 137 4.38 -30.16 -6.90
CA GLY A 137 5.68 -29.48 -7.00
C GLY A 137 6.22 -28.96 -5.66
N GLY A 138 6.54 -29.85 -4.71
CA GLY A 138 7.46 -29.54 -3.60
C GLY A 138 6.92 -29.63 -2.16
N SER A 139 7.83 -29.96 -1.24
CA SER A 139 7.60 -30.03 0.21
C SER A 139 8.17 -28.80 0.92
N GLY A 140 7.33 -27.93 1.49
CA GLY A 140 7.81 -26.82 2.33
C GLY A 140 6.97 -25.55 2.24
N SER A 141 7.36 -24.51 2.98
CA SER A 141 6.73 -23.18 2.91
C SER A 141 6.89 -22.51 1.54
N GLU A 142 7.80 -23.01 0.71
CA GLU A 142 8.02 -22.62 -0.70
C GLU A 142 6.81 -22.93 -1.60
N ARG A 143 5.92 -23.83 -1.17
CA ARG A 143 4.68 -24.25 -1.85
C ARG A 143 3.76 -23.09 -2.29
N TRP A 144 3.84 -21.93 -1.63
CA TRP A 144 2.98 -20.77 -1.92
C TRP A 144 3.68 -19.62 -2.66
N HIS A 145 5.00 -19.66 -2.82
CA HIS A 145 5.73 -18.58 -3.48
C HIS A 145 5.53 -18.60 -5.01
N GLU A 146 5.49 -19.79 -5.63
CA GLU A 146 5.30 -19.95 -7.07
C GLU A 146 3.85 -19.67 -7.56
N PRO A 147 2.78 -20.14 -6.88
CA PRO A 147 1.41 -19.87 -7.29
C PRO A 147 1.06 -18.37 -7.31
N LEU A 148 1.56 -17.60 -6.33
CA LEU A 148 1.39 -16.15 -6.32
C LEU A 148 2.14 -15.49 -7.50
N GLY A 149 3.33 -16.00 -7.84
CA GLY A 149 4.09 -15.57 -9.01
C GLY A 149 3.37 -15.84 -10.33
N GLN A 150 2.82 -17.04 -10.51
CA GLN A 150 2.08 -17.42 -11.72
C GLN A 150 0.73 -16.73 -11.84
N ALA A 151 -0.02 -16.56 -10.74
CA ALA A 151 -1.25 -15.77 -10.74
C ALA A 151 -0.98 -14.32 -11.17
N CYS A 152 0.08 -13.70 -10.64
CA CYS A 152 0.54 -12.38 -11.08
C CYS A 152 0.87 -12.35 -12.59
N LEU A 153 1.51 -13.39 -13.13
CA LEU A 153 1.81 -13.49 -14.56
C LEU A 153 0.56 -13.61 -15.43
N SER A 154 -0.48 -14.31 -14.98
CA SER A 154 -1.76 -14.38 -15.70
C SER A 154 -2.55 -13.07 -15.72
N PHE A 155 -2.27 -12.13 -14.81
CA PHE A 155 -2.82 -10.77 -14.86
C PHE A 155 -1.95 -9.77 -15.64
N ALA A 156 -0.78 -10.18 -16.14
CA ALA A 156 0.01 -9.32 -17.03
C ALA A 156 -0.80 -9.10 -18.33
N PRO A 157 -1.02 -7.84 -18.77
CA PRO A 157 -1.64 -7.60 -20.06
C PRO A 157 -0.76 -8.20 -21.17
N PRO A 158 -1.36 -8.72 -22.26
CA PRO A 158 -0.59 -9.24 -23.39
C PRO A 158 0.33 -8.14 -23.94
N ALA A 159 1.53 -8.56 -24.37
CA ALA A 159 2.56 -7.70 -24.94
C ALA A 159 2.10 -6.98 -26.23
#